data_AF-A0A1B1UEX3-F1
#
_entry.id   AF-A0A1B1UEX3-F1
#
_cell.length_a   1.000
_cell.length_b   1.000
_cell.length_c   1.000
_cell.angle_alpha   90.00
_cell.angle_beta   90.00
_cell.angle_gamma   90.00
#
_symmetry.space_group_name_H-M   'P 1'
#
loop_
_entity.id
_entity.type
_entity.pdbx_description
1 polymer ?
#
loop_
_entity_poly.entity_id
_entity_poly.type
_entity_poly.pdbx_seq_one_letter_code
_entity_poly.pdbx_strand_id
1 'polypeptide(L)'
;MTEAAVQIEGRRHPLHAHAPDAAASAVTTHAEGQQHPIKLYLVVWGWLFVLSACSYLVDYFGLQGYLRWSLILLFMVLKAGLIVAVFMHMAWERLALTYAILLPPVLVLVFVAIMVFESEYTHLIRVLFFSQAA
;
A
#
# COMPACT_ATOMS: atom_id res chain seq x y z
N MET A 1 -30.35 69.15 -11.19
CA MET A 1 -30.01 68.19 -10.10
C MET A 1 -29.66 66.82 -10.69
N THR A 2 -28.78 66.77 -11.70
CA THR A 2 -28.52 65.56 -12.51
C THR A 2 -27.02 65.33 -12.71
N GLU A 3 -26.19 65.89 -11.82
CA GLU A 3 -24.71 65.91 -11.91
C GLU A 3 -24.06 65.08 -10.80
N ALA A 4 -24.81 64.18 -10.14
CA ALA A 4 -24.30 63.36 -9.03
C ALA A 4 -23.88 61.94 -9.43
N ALA A 5 -24.17 61.49 -10.66
CA ALA A 5 -23.95 60.10 -11.08
C ALA A 5 -22.66 59.87 -11.91
N VAL A 6 -21.91 60.91 -12.26
CA VAL A 6 -20.71 60.81 -13.11
C VAL A 6 -19.40 60.79 -12.29
N GLN A 7 -19.47 60.92 -10.95
CA GLN A 7 -18.29 61.12 -10.10
C GLN A 7 -17.70 59.85 -9.45
N ILE A 8 -18.25 58.66 -9.70
CA ILE A 8 -17.80 57.41 -9.07
C ILE A 8 -16.71 56.67 -9.90
N GLU A 9 -16.49 57.02 -11.15
CA GLU A 9 -15.50 56.34 -12.03
C GLU A 9 -14.07 56.94 -11.95
N GLY A 10 -13.87 58.05 -11.23
CA GLY A 10 -12.62 58.82 -11.23
C GLY A 10 -11.59 58.49 -10.13
N ARG A 11 -11.77 57.43 -9.33
CA ARG A 11 -10.92 57.18 -8.13
C ARG A 11 -10.03 55.94 -8.24
N ARG A 12 -9.29 55.80 -9.34
CA ARG A 12 -8.15 54.89 -9.43
C ARG A 12 -6.84 55.67 -9.59
N HIS A 13 -6.01 55.58 -8.55
CA HIS A 13 -4.54 55.71 -8.51
C HIS A 13 -3.90 57.08 -8.79
N PRO A 14 -3.07 57.52 -7.82
CA PRO A 14 -1.64 57.60 -8.12
C PRO A 14 -0.78 56.72 -7.20
N LEU A 15 0.19 56.05 -7.82
CA LEU A 15 1.23 55.22 -7.25
C LEU A 15 2.36 56.04 -6.59
N HIS A 16 3.09 55.32 -5.71
CA HIS A 16 4.51 55.45 -5.34
C HIS A 16 4.86 56.15 -4.02
N ALA A 17 5.27 55.35 -3.02
CA ALA A 17 6.63 55.45 -2.45
C ALA A 17 7.00 54.16 -1.71
N HIS A 18 8.25 53.73 -1.92
CA HIS A 18 8.89 52.50 -1.50
C HIS A 18 9.66 52.72 -0.18
N ALA A 19 9.52 51.81 0.77
CA ALA A 19 10.56 51.50 1.75
C ALA A 19 10.41 50.01 2.18
N PRO A 20 11.45 49.19 2.02
CA PRO A 20 11.46 47.79 2.42
C PRO A 20 12.06 47.67 3.82
N ASP A 21 11.23 47.59 4.85
CA ASP A 21 11.69 47.23 6.19
C ASP A 21 11.70 45.71 6.35
N ALA A 22 12.86 45.15 6.00
CA ALA A 22 13.30 43.85 6.47
C ALA A 22 13.56 43.92 7.98
N ALA A 23 12.64 43.40 8.79
CA ALA A 23 12.91 42.76 10.09
C ALA A 23 11.62 42.24 10.75
N ALA A 24 11.03 41.18 10.19
CA ALA A 24 10.18 40.26 10.94
C ALA A 24 10.31 38.83 10.38
N SER A 25 11.56 38.40 10.17
CA SER A 25 11.92 37.00 10.03
C SER A 25 11.91 36.34 11.41
N ALA A 26 10.74 35.96 11.93
CA ALA A 26 10.60 34.94 12.97
C ALA A 26 9.13 34.65 13.29
N VAL A 27 8.38 34.04 12.37
CA VAL A 27 7.31 33.10 12.76
C VAL A 27 7.28 31.98 11.73
N THR A 28 8.28 31.10 11.79
CA THR A 28 8.18 29.75 11.26
C THR A 28 7.29 28.93 12.20
N THR A 29 6.00 29.24 12.26
CA THR A 29 5.03 28.35 12.90
C THR A 29 4.55 27.37 11.84
N HIS A 30 5.41 26.40 11.53
CA HIS A 30 4.94 25.14 10.97
C HIS A 30 4.02 24.53 12.02
N ALA A 31 2.72 24.57 11.75
CA ALA A 31 1.70 23.88 12.53
C ALA A 31 2.00 22.37 12.50
N GLU A 32 2.65 21.88 13.56
CA GLU A 32 2.59 20.49 13.99
C GLU A 32 1.11 20.10 14.14
N GLY A 33 0.67 19.04 13.44
CA GLY A 33 -0.68 18.53 13.68
C GLY A 33 -1.13 17.33 12.85
N GLN A 34 -0.87 17.26 11.54
CA GLN A 34 -1.60 16.29 10.72
C GLN A 34 -0.88 15.88 9.42
N GLN A 35 0.38 15.41 9.49
CA GLN A 35 1.11 15.05 8.26
C GLN A 35 2.30 14.11 8.51
N HIS A 36 2.10 12.92 9.09
CA HIS A 36 3.13 11.87 9.09
C HIS A 36 2.87 10.61 8.22
N PRO A 37 2.23 10.70 7.03
CA PRO A 37 2.17 9.56 6.10
C PRO A 37 3.51 9.34 5.33
N ILE A 38 4.39 10.34 5.22
CA ILE A 38 5.62 10.23 4.40
C ILE A 38 6.64 9.22 4.96
N LYS A 39 6.77 9.16 6.28
CA LYS A 39 7.66 8.21 6.95
C LYS A 39 7.18 6.78 6.75
N LEU A 40 5.85 6.57 6.72
CA LEU A 40 5.23 5.27 6.53
C LEU A 40 5.49 4.74 5.11
N TYR A 41 5.33 5.59 4.08
CA TYR A 41 5.67 5.23 2.71
C TYR A 41 7.16 4.90 2.52
N LEU A 42 8.08 5.67 3.12
CA LEU A 42 9.52 5.38 3.03
C LEU A 42 9.91 4.06 3.72
N VAL A 43 9.33 3.77 4.90
CA VAL A 43 9.56 2.51 5.61
C VAL A 43 9.06 1.32 4.78
N VAL A 44 7.88 1.45 4.19
CA VAL A 44 7.27 0.37 3.40
C VAL A 44 7.97 0.18 2.08
N TRP A 45 8.40 1.27 1.45
CA TRP A 45 9.27 1.22 0.28
C TRP A 45 10.57 0.47 0.60
N GLY A 46 11.21 0.78 1.74
CA GLY A 46 12.39 0.05 2.21
C GLY A 46 12.11 -1.43 2.46
N TRP A 47 11.00 -1.77 3.11
CA TRP A 47 10.60 -3.16 3.33
C TRP A 47 10.33 -3.91 2.02
N LEU A 48 9.62 -3.30 1.07
CA LEU A 48 9.37 -3.87 -0.25
C LEU A 48 10.66 -4.09 -1.02
N PHE A 49 11.61 -3.15 -0.93
CA PHE A 49 12.93 -3.31 -1.53
C PHE A 49 13.68 -4.51 -0.93
N VAL A 50 13.72 -4.61 0.41
CA VAL A 50 14.36 -5.75 1.10
C VAL A 50 13.70 -7.07 0.72
N LEU A 51 12.37 -7.13 0.69
CA LEU A 51 11.60 -8.29 0.27
C LEU A 51 11.91 -8.70 -1.18
N SER A 52 11.95 -7.74 -2.09
CA SER A 52 12.31 -7.97 -3.50
C SER A 52 13.74 -8.47 -3.65
N ALA A 53 14.69 -7.90 -2.89
CA ALA A 53 16.08 -8.33 -2.89
C ALA A 53 16.22 -9.75 -2.30
N CYS A 54 15.54 -10.06 -1.20
CA CYS A 54 15.51 -11.41 -0.62
C CYS A 54 14.89 -12.44 -1.57
N SER A 55 13.81 -12.07 -2.29
CA SER A 55 13.22 -12.93 -3.32
C SER A 55 14.24 -13.25 -4.41
N TYR A 56 14.96 -12.24 -4.91
CA TYR A 56 16.00 -12.44 -5.91
C TYR A 56 17.18 -13.27 -5.39
N LEU A 57 17.55 -13.07 -4.12
CA LEU A 57 18.64 -13.82 -3.49
C LEU A 57 18.30 -15.31 -3.35
N VAL A 58 17.03 -15.64 -3.13
CA VAL A 58 16.57 -17.03 -3.10
C VAL A 58 16.62 -17.70 -4.46
N ASP A 59 16.30 -16.96 -5.53
CA ASP A 59 16.52 -17.43 -6.88
C ASP A 59 18.03 -17.60 -7.19
N TYR A 60 18.88 -16.74 -6.62
CA TYR A 60 20.34 -16.81 -6.77
C TYR A 60 20.98 -18.02 -6.06
N PHE A 61 20.50 -18.39 -4.87
CA PHE A 61 21.00 -19.55 -4.13
C PHE A 61 20.66 -20.90 -4.79
N GLY A 62 19.85 -20.91 -5.86
CA GLY A 62 19.64 -22.10 -6.68
C GLY A 62 18.98 -23.28 -5.94
N LEU A 63 18.27 -23.03 -4.85
CA LEU A 63 17.67 -24.05 -3.98
C LEU A 63 16.75 -24.99 -4.78
N GLN A 64 17.12 -26.26 -5.00
CA GLN A 64 16.27 -27.17 -5.80
C GLN A 64 15.11 -27.79 -4.98
N GLY A 65 14.02 -28.12 -5.67
CA GLY A 65 12.87 -28.84 -5.11
C GLY A 65 11.84 -27.96 -4.40
N TYR A 66 11.18 -28.50 -3.38
CA TYR A 66 10.09 -27.86 -2.63
C TYR A 66 10.51 -26.58 -1.90
N LEU A 67 11.81 -26.42 -1.61
CA LEU A 67 12.33 -25.25 -0.92
C LEU A 67 12.21 -23.99 -1.77
N ARG A 68 12.39 -24.09 -3.09
CA ARG A 68 12.14 -22.98 -4.03
C ARG A 68 10.67 -22.60 -4.07
N TRP A 69 9.80 -23.61 -4.21
CA TRP A 69 8.36 -23.40 -4.31
C TRP A 69 7.79 -22.68 -3.08
N SER A 70 8.11 -23.17 -1.89
CA SER A 70 7.65 -22.57 -0.63
C SER A 70 8.18 -21.15 -0.43
N LEU A 71 9.44 -20.88 -0.79
CA LEU A 71 10.08 -19.60 -0.54
C LEU A 71 9.63 -18.52 -1.53
N ILE A 72 9.40 -18.88 -2.80
CA ILE A 72 8.76 -18.00 -3.79
C ILE A 72 7.35 -17.64 -3.33
N LEU A 73 6.53 -18.64 -2.97
CA LEU A 73 5.17 -18.41 -2.45
C LEU A 73 5.19 -17.54 -1.19
N LEU A 74 6.13 -17.79 -0.28
CA LEU A 74 6.28 -17.01 0.95
C LEU A 74 6.54 -15.53 0.63
N PHE A 75 7.53 -15.22 -0.22
CA PHE A 75 7.80 -13.82 -0.59
C PHE A 75 6.67 -13.18 -1.39
N MET A 76 5.97 -13.97 -2.21
CA MET A 76 4.83 -13.51 -3.00
C MET A 76 3.67 -13.09 -2.09
N VAL A 77 3.35 -13.89 -1.08
CA VAL A 77 2.34 -13.56 -0.05
C VAL A 77 2.82 -12.43 0.85
N LEU A 78 4.08 -12.43 1.32
CA LEU A 78 4.60 -11.40 2.21
C LEU A 78 4.58 -10.02 1.54
N LYS A 79 5.03 -9.91 0.28
CA LYS A 79 4.99 -8.63 -0.43
C LYS A 79 3.55 -8.20 -0.73
N ALA A 80 2.67 -9.12 -1.12
CA ALA A 80 1.27 -8.81 -1.40
C ALA A 80 0.54 -8.36 -0.12
N GLY A 81 0.76 -9.06 0.99
CA GLY A 81 0.22 -8.70 2.31
C GLY A 81 0.72 -7.35 2.79
N LEU A 82 2.01 -7.04 2.62
CA LEU A 82 2.57 -5.73 2.94
C LEU A 82 1.97 -4.62 2.08
N ILE A 83 1.72 -4.87 0.80
CA ILE A 83 1.05 -3.91 -0.09
C ILE A 83 -0.40 -3.68 0.37
N VAL A 84 -1.16 -4.73 0.65
CA VAL A 84 -2.55 -4.61 1.13
C VAL A 84 -2.62 -3.90 2.49
N ALA A 85 -1.73 -4.24 3.42
CA ALA A 85 -1.71 -3.66 4.76
C ALA A 85 -1.21 -2.21 4.82
N VAL A 86 -0.71 -1.64 3.71
CA VAL A 86 -0.18 -0.26 3.68
C VAL A 86 -0.85 0.56 2.60
N PHE A 87 -0.80 0.13 1.34
CA PHE A 87 -1.32 0.89 0.21
C PHE A 87 -2.84 0.87 0.14
N MET A 88 -3.48 -0.19 0.64
CA MET A 88 -4.93 -0.21 0.82
C MET A 88 -5.39 0.22 2.23
N HIS A 89 -4.46 0.58 3.12
CA HIS A 89 -4.70 0.80 4.55
C HIS A 89 -4.31 2.22 4.99
N MET A 90 -4.63 3.26 4.21
CA MET A 90 -4.85 4.57 4.83
C MET A 90 -6.16 4.47 5.61
N ALA A 91 -6.02 4.07 6.87
CA ALA A 91 -7.07 3.71 7.80
C ALA A 91 -7.91 4.94 8.21
N TRP A 92 -8.87 5.33 7.37
CA TRP A 92 -9.87 6.33 7.79
C TRP A 92 -11.33 6.05 7.40
N GLU A 93 -11.67 5.19 6.43
CA GLU A 93 -13.10 4.88 6.19
C GLU A 93 -13.36 3.39 5.86
N ARG A 94 -13.83 2.66 6.89
CA ARG A 94 -14.56 1.37 6.92
C ARG A 94 -13.77 0.06 6.69
N LEU A 95 -13.66 -0.72 7.78
CA LEU A 95 -13.24 -2.15 7.79
C LEU A 95 -13.99 -3.02 6.76
N ALA A 96 -15.24 -2.68 6.45
CA ALA A 96 -16.05 -3.41 5.48
C ALA A 96 -15.44 -3.43 4.07
N LEU A 97 -14.74 -2.37 3.64
CA LEU A 97 -14.07 -2.33 2.33
C LEU A 97 -12.82 -3.21 2.32
N THR A 98 -12.08 -3.24 3.42
CA THR A 98 -10.94 -4.17 3.58
C THR A 98 -11.39 -5.62 3.49
N TYR A 99 -12.46 -5.99 4.19
CA TYR A 99 -13.00 -7.34 4.10
C TYR A 99 -13.52 -7.65 2.70
N ALA A 100 -14.16 -6.72 1.98
CA ALA A 100 -14.64 -6.97 0.63
C ALA A 100 -13.52 -7.32 -0.38
N ILE A 101 -12.31 -6.79 -0.19
CA ILE A 101 -11.15 -7.03 -1.09
C ILE A 101 -10.29 -8.19 -0.61
N LEU A 102 -10.18 -8.42 0.71
CA LEU A 102 -9.39 -9.52 1.28
C LEU A 102 -10.15 -10.85 1.30
N LEU A 103 -11.48 -10.81 1.40
CA LEU A 103 -12.32 -12.00 1.44
C LEU A 103 -12.24 -12.85 0.16
N PRO A 104 -12.26 -12.29 -1.07
CA PRO A 104 -12.15 -13.10 -2.29
C PRO A 104 -10.82 -13.88 -2.38
N PRO A 105 -9.64 -13.28 -2.18
CA PRO A 105 -8.37 -14.03 -2.15
C PRO A 105 -8.34 -15.11 -1.07
N VAL A 106 -8.83 -14.82 0.14
CA VAL A 106 -8.86 -15.79 1.24
C VAL A 106 -9.80 -16.95 0.94
N LEU A 107 -10.98 -16.68 0.37
CA LEU A 107 -11.93 -17.71 -0.04
C LEU A 107 -11.31 -18.67 -1.06
N VAL A 108 -10.62 -18.14 -2.06
CA VAL A 108 -9.92 -18.95 -3.07
C VAL A 108 -8.84 -19.80 -2.40
N LEU A 109 -8.09 -19.23 -1.45
CA LEU A 109 -7.03 -19.95 -0.74
C LEU A 109 -7.58 -21.10 0.12
N VAL A 110 -8.71 -20.89 0.78
CA VAL A 110 -9.43 -21.92 1.53
C VAL A 110 -9.96 -23.01 0.59
N PHE A 111 -10.58 -22.63 -0.53
CA PHE A 111 -11.08 -23.57 -1.52
C PHE A 111 -9.96 -24.46 -2.08
N VAL A 112 -8.83 -23.86 -2.44
CA VAL A 112 -7.64 -24.60 -2.91
C VAL A 112 -7.11 -25.52 -1.81
N ALA A 113 -7.04 -25.06 -0.56
CA ALA A 113 -6.57 -25.89 0.55
C ALA A 113 -7.43 -27.14 0.74
N ILE A 114 -8.76 -27.00 0.71
CA ILE A 114 -9.69 -28.14 0.80
C ILE A 114 -9.51 -29.10 -0.39
N MET A 115 -9.34 -28.58 -1.61
CA MET A 115 -9.11 -29.39 -2.81
C MET A 115 -7.78 -30.17 -2.75
N VAL A 116 -6.74 -29.57 -2.19
CA VAL A 116 -5.46 -30.28 -1.97
C VAL A 116 -5.64 -31.43 -0.99
N PHE A 117 -6.36 -31.23 0.12
CA PHE A 117 -6.64 -32.31 1.07
C PHE A 117 -7.41 -33.47 0.41
N GLU A 118 -8.50 -33.19 -0.30
CA GLU A 118 -9.29 -34.22 -1.01
C GLU A 118 -8.46 -35.00 -2.03
N SER A 119 -7.57 -34.32 -2.76
CA SER A 119 -6.63 -34.95 -3.69
C SER A 119 -5.69 -35.94 -2.99
N GLU A 120 -5.11 -35.55 -1.86
CA GLU A 120 -4.22 -36.41 -1.07
C GLU A 120 -4.97 -37.62 -0.49
N TYR A 121 -6.20 -37.45 0.01
CA TYR A 121 -7.04 -38.56 0.48
C TYR A 121 -7.33 -39.55 -0.64
N THR A 122 -7.70 -39.05 -1.82
CA THR A 122 -7.96 -39.90 -3.01
C THR A 122 -6.71 -40.67 -3.43
N HIS A 123 -5.55 -40.00 -3.42
CA HIS A 123 -4.27 -40.63 -3.75
C HIS A 123 -3.89 -41.71 -2.74
N LEU A 124 -4.01 -41.42 -1.45
CA LEU A 124 -3.68 -42.36 -0.37
C LEU A 124 -4.54 -43.63 -0.44
N ILE A 125 -5.85 -43.47 -0.63
CA ILE A 125 -6.77 -44.61 -0.80
C ILE A 125 -6.37 -45.44 -2.02
N ARG A 126 -6.06 -44.79 -3.16
CA ARG A 126 -5.63 -45.47 -4.37
C ARG A 126 -4.34 -46.29 -4.16
N VAL A 127 -3.36 -45.73 -3.47
CA VAL A 127 -2.11 -46.42 -3.14
C VAL A 127 -2.38 -47.60 -2.22
N LEU A 128 -3.19 -47.44 -1.17
CA LEU A 128 -3.51 -48.54 -0.25
C LEU A 128 -4.18 -49.72 -0.97
N PHE A 129 -5.21 -49.46 -1.78
CA PHE A 129 -5.91 -50.53 -2.50
C PHE A 129 -5.05 -51.22 -3.56
N PHE A 130 -4.26 -50.49 -4.34
CA PHE A 130 -3.39 -51.11 -5.35
C PHE A 130 -2.13 -51.75 -4.75
N SER A 131 -1.64 -51.28 -3.60
CA SER A 131 -0.50 -51.90 -2.90
C SER A 131 -0.85 -53.22 -2.23
N GLN A 132 -2.13 -53.45 -1.88
CA GLN A 132 -2.61 -54.71 -1.30
C GLN A 132 -2.97 -55.75 -2.37
N ALA A 133 -3.12 -55.34 -3.63
CA ALA A 133 -3.48 -56.21 -4.76
C ALA A 133 -2.26 -56.72 -5.56
N ALA A 134 -1.04 -56.32 -5.19
CA ALA A 134 0.23 -56.76 -5.76
C ALA A 134 1.00 -57.63 -4.74
#